data_AF-A0A2P9F356-F1
#
_entry.id   AF-A0A2P9F356-F1
#
_cell.length_a   1.000
_cell.length_b   1.000
_cell.length_c   1.000
_cell.angle_alpha   90.00
_cell.angle_beta   90.00
_cell.angle_gamma   90.00
#
_symmetry.space_group_name_H-M   'P 1'
#
loop_
_entity.id
_entity.type
_entity.pdbx_description
1 polymer ?
#
loop_
_entity_poly.entity_id
_entity_poly.type
_entity_poly.pdbx_seq_one_letter_code
_entity_poly.pdbx_strand_id
1 'polypeptide(L)'
;MRPRTHRPERLRIAAIAAVVAGTLLTGTPVASAAPSEPHCDHIDDSARPTVRPGDVSPAVRQVQCLVNQYSGYPRWLEEDGTYGPRTQDGVRWVQNCNGTTGGPDGIVGPSTWSRLYTPKPECAFPSATAEHAEQTRQSAHDA
;
A
#
# COMPACT_ATOMS: atom_id res chain seq x y z
N MET A 1 -14.38 13.74 -34.80
CA MET A 1 -13.49 14.89 -35.06
C MET A 1 -14.32 16.18 -34.97
N ARG A 2 -13.80 17.14 -34.20
CA ARG A 2 -14.23 18.53 -33.94
C ARG A 2 -15.40 18.82 -32.97
N PRO A 3 -15.26 19.89 -32.18
CA PRO A 3 -15.70 20.00 -30.79
C PRO A 3 -16.82 21.03 -30.62
N ARG A 4 -17.46 21.08 -29.44
CA ARG A 4 -18.14 22.31 -28.98
C ARG A 4 -17.93 22.49 -27.48
N THR A 5 -16.92 23.28 -27.18
CA THR A 5 -16.80 24.10 -25.97
C THR A 5 -18.05 24.97 -25.80
N HIS A 6 -18.66 24.96 -24.62
CA HIS A 6 -19.32 26.15 -24.09
C HIS A 6 -19.20 26.16 -22.57
N ARG A 7 -18.25 26.96 -22.08
CA ARG A 7 -18.30 27.58 -20.76
C ARG A 7 -19.10 28.88 -20.93
N PRO A 8 -20.13 29.10 -20.11
CA PRO A 8 -20.28 30.38 -19.44
C PRO A 8 -20.59 30.11 -17.95
N GLU A 9 -19.70 30.37 -17.02
CA GLU A 9 -19.38 31.68 -16.43
C GLU A 9 -20.58 32.44 -15.83
N ARG A 10 -20.48 32.61 -14.50
CA ARG A 10 -20.91 33.75 -13.67
C ARG A 10 -22.28 33.71 -12.98
N LEU A 11 -22.16 33.48 -11.67
CA LEU A 11 -22.60 34.37 -10.59
C LEU A 11 -24.11 34.50 -10.36
N ARG A 12 -24.55 34.09 -9.17
CA ARG A 12 -25.17 35.00 -8.20
C ARG A 12 -25.17 34.39 -6.82
N ILE A 13 -24.34 34.98 -5.96
CA ILE A 13 -24.44 34.90 -4.51
C ILE A 13 -25.83 35.43 -4.15
N ALA A 14 -26.63 34.61 -3.47
CA ALA A 14 -27.75 35.07 -2.66
C ALA A 14 -27.50 34.56 -1.24
N ALA A 15 -26.80 35.38 -0.45
CA ALA A 15 -26.83 35.25 0.99
C ALA A 15 -28.23 35.68 1.46
N ILE A 16 -29.00 34.74 2.02
CA ILE A 16 -30.17 35.05 2.81
C ILE A 16 -29.85 34.59 4.23
N ALA A 17 -29.50 35.55 5.07
CA ALA A 17 -29.46 35.37 6.51
C ALA A 17 -30.89 35.28 7.03
N ALA A 18 -31.27 34.12 7.57
CA ALA A 18 -32.44 33.98 8.42
C ALA A 18 -31.97 33.43 9.77
N VAL A 19 -31.94 34.32 10.77
CA VAL A 19 -31.71 33.99 12.17
C VAL A 19 -32.96 33.27 12.68
N VAL A 20 -32.83 31.98 12.97
CA VAL A 20 -33.87 31.22 13.69
C VAL A 20 -33.31 30.88 15.07
N ALA A 21 -33.94 31.45 16.09
CA ALA A 21 -33.73 31.08 17.48
C ALA A 21 -34.33 29.69 17.72
N GLY A 22 -33.48 28.67 17.71
CA GLY A 22 -33.79 27.32 18.15
C GLY A 22 -32.48 26.64 18.48
N THR A 23 -32.30 26.20 19.73
CA THR A 23 -31.13 25.43 20.17
C THR A 23 -31.19 24.06 19.50
N LEU A 24 -30.78 24.02 18.23
CA LEU A 24 -30.48 22.81 17.49
C LEU A 24 -29.14 22.31 18.04
N LEU A 25 -29.17 21.13 18.65
CA LEU A 25 -27.97 20.33 18.85
C LEU A 25 -27.42 20.02 17.45
N THR A 26 -26.58 20.91 16.91
CA THR A 26 -25.87 20.69 15.66
C THR A 26 -24.83 19.62 15.95
N GLY A 27 -25.24 18.36 15.85
CA GLY A 27 -24.30 17.25 15.77
C GLY A 27 -23.46 17.48 14.51
N THR A 28 -22.22 17.93 14.68
CA THR A 28 -21.25 17.94 13.59
C THR A 28 -21.10 16.50 13.11
N PRO A 29 -21.36 16.18 11.84
CA PRO A 29 -20.96 14.88 11.33
C PRO A 29 -19.44 14.80 11.52
N VAL A 30 -19.00 13.95 12.45
CA VAL A 30 -17.60 13.55 12.48
C VAL A 30 -17.38 12.80 11.17
N ALA A 31 -16.72 13.45 10.22
CA ALA A 31 -16.17 12.75 9.08
C ALA A 31 -15.18 11.74 9.67
N SER A 32 -15.58 10.47 9.74
CA SER A 32 -14.65 9.39 10.04
C SER A 32 -13.59 9.45 8.96
N ALA A 33 -12.41 9.98 9.32
CA ALA A 33 -11.22 9.70 8.56
C ALA A 33 -11.09 8.16 8.57
N ALA A 34 -11.26 7.54 7.40
CA ALA A 34 -10.84 6.16 7.24
C ALA A 34 -9.38 6.07 7.70
N PRO A 35 -8.99 5.02 8.43
CA PRO A 35 -7.58 4.84 8.78
C PRO A 35 -6.79 4.91 7.47
N SER A 36 -5.81 5.81 7.41
CA SER A 36 -4.82 5.77 6.33
C SER A 36 -4.27 4.35 6.33
N GLU A 37 -4.46 3.61 5.23
CA GLU A 37 -3.78 2.34 5.08
C GLU A 37 -2.30 2.58 5.36
N PRO A 38 -1.58 1.66 6.00
CA PRO A 38 -0.17 1.86 6.23
C PRO A 38 0.55 1.73 4.88
N HIS A 39 0.69 2.86 4.20
CA HIS A 39 1.36 2.95 2.91
C HIS A 39 2.86 2.94 3.18
N CYS A 40 3.55 1.96 2.60
CA CYS A 40 5.00 1.96 2.58
C CYS A 40 5.48 3.00 1.56
N ASP A 41 5.67 4.24 2.01
CA ASP A 41 6.04 5.39 1.16
C ASP A 41 7.41 5.98 1.55
N HIS A 42 8.40 5.10 1.74
CA HIS A 42 9.76 5.50 2.16
C HIS A 42 10.67 5.88 0.98
N ILE A 43 10.30 5.51 -0.25
CA ILE A 43 10.97 5.87 -1.51
C ILE A 43 9.94 6.10 -2.60
N ASP A 44 10.34 6.77 -3.69
CA ASP A 44 9.57 6.75 -4.93
C ASP A 44 9.46 5.30 -5.46
N ASP A 45 8.24 4.87 -5.80
CA ASP A 45 7.97 3.51 -6.30
C ASP A 45 8.77 3.13 -7.55
N SER A 46 9.24 4.12 -8.32
CA SER A 46 10.05 3.92 -9.52
C SER A 46 11.54 3.70 -9.23
N ALA A 47 12.03 4.08 -8.05
CA ALA A 47 13.47 4.08 -7.74
C ALA A 47 14.04 2.68 -7.54
N ARG A 48 13.35 1.84 -6.73
CA ARG A 48 13.64 0.41 -6.45
C ARG A 48 15.12 0.00 -6.64
N PRO A 49 16.06 0.62 -5.90
CA PRO A 49 17.49 0.34 -6.06
C PRO A 49 17.83 -1.06 -5.56
N THR A 50 18.98 -1.61 -5.95
CA THR A 50 19.45 -2.85 -5.33
C THR A 50 19.81 -2.60 -3.87
N VAL A 51 19.24 -3.40 -2.95
CA VAL A 51 19.49 -3.32 -1.51
C VAL A 51 20.10 -4.63 -1.01
N ARG A 52 21.09 -4.57 -0.12
CA ARG A 52 21.85 -5.72 0.36
C ARG A 52 22.30 -5.54 1.83
N PRO A 53 22.77 -6.61 2.50
CA PRO A 53 23.28 -6.53 3.87
C PRO A 53 24.31 -5.42 4.08
N GLY A 54 24.14 -4.68 5.16
CA GLY A 54 24.98 -3.53 5.52
C GLY A 54 24.51 -2.18 4.98
N ASP A 55 23.58 -2.14 4.02
CA ASP A 55 23.03 -0.88 3.53
C ASP A 55 22.23 -0.16 4.64
N VAL A 56 22.32 1.17 4.65
CA VAL A 56 21.48 2.04 5.49
C VAL A 56 20.84 3.07 4.59
N SER A 57 19.52 2.97 4.36
CA SER A 57 18.82 3.86 3.43
C SER A 57 17.30 3.85 3.62
N PRO A 58 16.58 4.84 3.06
CA PRO A 58 15.12 4.79 2.97
C PRO A 58 14.59 3.57 2.19
N ALA A 59 15.36 3.08 1.20
CA ALA A 59 14.99 1.87 0.46
C ALA A 59 15.00 0.61 1.32
N VAL A 60 15.90 0.52 2.32
CA VAL A 60 15.86 -0.58 3.30
C VAL A 60 14.59 -0.49 4.14
N ARG A 61 14.21 0.73 4.54
CA ARG A 61 12.98 0.97 5.31
C ARG A 61 11.73 0.58 4.52
N GLN A 62 11.72 0.89 3.22
CA GLN A 62 10.72 0.41 2.29
C GLN A 62 10.62 -1.12 2.29
N VAL A 63 11.74 -1.82 2.17
CA VAL A 63 11.78 -3.29 2.21
C VAL A 63 11.20 -3.82 3.52
N GLN A 64 11.61 -3.26 4.66
CA GLN A 64 11.14 -3.67 5.99
C GLN A 64 9.62 -3.51 6.12
N CYS A 65 9.09 -2.35 5.69
CA CYS A 65 7.65 -2.11 5.65
C CYS A 65 6.93 -3.12 4.75
N LEU A 66 7.39 -3.33 3.52
CA LEU A 66 6.73 -4.25 2.58
C LEU A 66 6.74 -5.70 3.08
N VAL A 67 7.83 -6.14 3.73
CA VAL A 67 7.86 -7.45 4.39
C VAL A 67 6.80 -7.52 5.49
N ASN A 68 6.67 -6.48 6.32
CA ASN A 68 5.70 -6.43 7.41
C ASN A 68 4.24 -6.38 6.95
N GLN A 69 3.96 -5.77 5.79
CA GLN A 69 2.59 -5.49 5.36
C GLN A 69 2.04 -6.47 4.34
N TYR A 70 2.88 -6.96 3.43
CA TYR A 70 2.41 -7.76 2.30
C TYR A 70 2.81 -9.22 2.39
N SER A 71 3.77 -9.58 3.24
CA SER A 71 4.33 -10.93 3.28
C SER A 71 3.90 -11.70 4.53
N GLY A 72 3.62 -13.00 4.43
CA GLY A 72 3.32 -13.86 5.58
C GLY A 72 4.51 -14.16 6.50
N TYR A 73 5.57 -13.35 6.47
CA TYR A 73 6.75 -13.53 7.30
C TYR A 73 6.39 -13.34 8.79
N PRO A 74 6.63 -14.33 9.66
CA PRO A 74 6.05 -14.36 11.00
C PRO A 74 6.70 -13.41 12.02
N ARG A 75 7.81 -12.76 11.67
CA ARG A 75 8.57 -11.90 12.59
C ARG A 75 8.51 -10.46 12.11
N TRP A 76 7.88 -9.59 12.90
CA TRP A 76 7.87 -8.15 12.64
C TRP A 76 9.29 -7.59 12.54
N LEU A 77 9.56 -6.76 11.55
CA LEU A 77 10.81 -6.03 11.36
C LEU A 77 10.68 -4.61 11.89
N GLU A 78 11.72 -4.13 12.55
CA GLU A 78 11.85 -2.70 12.81
C GLU A 78 12.12 -1.98 11.49
N GLU A 79 11.33 -0.96 11.19
CA GLU A 79 11.50 -0.11 10.00
C GLU A 79 12.53 0.98 10.29
N ASP A 80 13.75 0.57 10.62
CA ASP A 80 14.86 1.45 11.00
C ASP A 80 15.71 1.92 9.80
N GLY A 81 15.50 1.32 8.63
CA GLY A 81 16.29 1.58 7.43
C GLY A 81 17.69 0.98 7.44
N THR A 82 17.99 0.06 8.36
CA THR A 82 19.28 -0.65 8.45
C THR A 82 19.14 -2.11 8.02
N TYR A 83 19.94 -2.53 7.04
CA TYR A 83 19.88 -3.89 6.54
C TYR A 83 20.72 -4.82 7.41
N GLY A 84 20.15 -5.18 8.57
CA GLY A 84 20.71 -6.14 9.50
C GLY A 84 20.26 -7.59 9.24
N PRO A 85 20.71 -8.54 10.08
CA PRO A 85 20.37 -9.97 9.94
C PRO A 85 18.87 -10.26 9.95
N ARG A 86 18.08 -9.51 10.72
CA ARG A 86 16.61 -9.66 10.75
C ARG A 86 15.98 -9.30 9.40
N THR A 87 16.42 -8.21 8.78
CA THR A 87 15.98 -7.80 7.45
C THR A 87 16.38 -8.84 6.42
N GLN A 88 17.61 -9.37 6.51
CA GLN A 88 18.09 -10.44 5.62
C GLN A 88 17.22 -11.70 5.69
N ASP A 89 16.86 -12.14 6.90
CA ASP A 89 15.99 -13.30 7.08
C ASP A 89 14.59 -13.08 6.45
N GLY A 90 14.01 -11.89 6.65
CA GLY A 90 12.72 -11.54 6.05
C GLY A 90 12.77 -11.53 4.52
N VAL A 91 13.82 -10.94 3.95
CA VAL A 91 14.02 -10.93 2.50
C VAL A 91 14.19 -12.34 1.95
N ARG A 92 15.00 -13.19 2.59
CA ARG A 92 15.19 -14.58 2.17
C ARG A 92 13.89 -15.39 2.26
N TRP A 93 13.07 -15.14 3.28
CA TRP A 93 11.75 -15.75 3.38
C TRP A 93 10.87 -15.37 2.18
N VAL A 94 10.79 -14.07 1.86
CA VAL A 94 10.02 -13.56 0.71
C VAL A 94 10.53 -14.21 -0.58
N GLN A 95 11.83 -14.20 -0.81
CA GLN A 95 12.46 -14.78 -1.99
C GLN A 95 12.17 -16.28 -2.13
N ASN A 96 12.30 -17.04 -1.04
CA ASN A 96 12.07 -18.47 -1.01
C ASN A 96 10.60 -18.81 -1.29
N CYS A 97 9.66 -18.17 -0.58
CA CYS A 97 8.23 -18.43 -0.77
C CYS A 97 7.78 -18.06 -2.18
N ASN A 98 8.21 -16.90 -2.68
CA ASN A 98 7.77 -16.38 -3.97
C ASN A 98 8.53 -16.99 -5.18
N GLY A 99 9.67 -17.64 -4.96
CA GLY A 99 10.52 -18.18 -6.03
C GLY A 99 11.10 -17.07 -6.92
N THR A 100 11.89 -16.16 -6.34
CA THR A 100 12.54 -15.08 -7.09
C THR A 100 13.70 -15.58 -7.96
N THR A 101 13.97 -14.87 -9.06
CA THR A 101 15.15 -15.11 -9.89
C THR A 101 16.42 -14.92 -9.06
N GLY A 102 17.30 -15.92 -9.02
CA GLY A 102 18.51 -15.93 -8.19
C GLY A 102 18.38 -16.71 -6.88
N GLY A 103 17.17 -17.13 -6.49
CA GLY A 103 16.94 -17.85 -5.24
C GLY A 103 16.96 -16.94 -4.01
N PRO A 104 17.01 -17.51 -2.78
CA PRO A 104 16.99 -16.76 -1.52
C PRO A 104 18.39 -16.25 -1.12
N ASP A 105 18.99 -15.41 -1.96
CA ASP A 105 20.33 -14.86 -1.75
C ASP A 105 20.38 -13.77 -0.66
N GLY A 106 19.25 -13.13 -0.35
CA GLY A 106 19.17 -11.99 0.57
C GLY A 106 19.52 -10.65 -0.09
N ILE A 107 19.53 -10.56 -1.42
CA ILE A 107 19.73 -9.31 -2.17
C ILE A 107 18.40 -8.88 -2.80
N VAL A 108 17.97 -7.65 -2.53
CA VAL A 108 16.74 -7.10 -3.08
C VAL A 108 17.02 -6.51 -4.45
N GLY A 109 16.91 -7.34 -5.48
CA GLY A 109 16.95 -6.93 -6.89
C GLY A 109 15.56 -6.75 -7.50
N PRO A 110 15.44 -6.50 -8.82
CA PRO A 110 14.16 -6.24 -9.49
C PRO A 110 13.10 -7.35 -9.29
N SER A 111 13.51 -8.62 -9.30
CA SER A 111 12.60 -9.75 -9.06
C SER A 111 12.06 -9.75 -7.63
N THR A 112 12.91 -9.45 -6.64
CA THR A 112 12.51 -9.36 -5.23
C THR A 112 11.61 -8.15 -4.99
N TRP A 113 11.93 -6.99 -5.56
CA TRP A 113 11.06 -5.81 -5.49
C TRP A 113 9.64 -6.12 -6.00
N SER A 114 9.53 -6.77 -7.16
CA SER A 114 8.22 -7.15 -7.69
C SER A 114 7.41 -8.01 -6.72
N ARG A 115 8.07 -8.89 -5.95
CA ARG A 115 7.40 -9.80 -5.00
C ARG A 115 7.13 -9.18 -3.63
N LEU A 116 7.85 -8.12 -3.26
CA LEU A 116 7.53 -7.34 -2.06
C LEU A 116 6.22 -6.56 -2.22
N TYR A 117 5.96 -6.01 -3.42
CA TYR A 117 4.70 -5.32 -3.71
C TYR A 117 3.56 -6.26 -4.13
N THR A 118 3.90 -7.37 -4.78
CA THR A 118 2.89 -8.33 -5.28
C THR A 118 3.35 -9.76 -4.99
N PRO A 119 3.26 -10.19 -3.72
CA PRO A 119 3.57 -11.55 -3.34
C PRO A 119 2.56 -12.52 -3.95
N LYS A 120 2.98 -13.77 -4.11
CA LYS A 120 2.03 -14.85 -4.43
C LYS A 120 0.99 -14.95 -3.31
N PRO A 121 -0.27 -15.30 -3.61
CA PRO A 121 -1.32 -15.40 -2.59
C PRO A 121 -0.94 -16.27 -1.41
N GLU A 122 -0.31 -17.43 -1.64
CA GLU A 122 0.15 -18.34 -0.58
C GLU A 122 1.29 -17.80 0.29
N CYS A 123 1.95 -16.72 -0.16
CA CYS A 123 3.04 -16.03 0.54
C CYS A 123 2.61 -14.71 1.15
N ALA A 124 1.39 -14.25 0.89
CA ALA A 124 0.84 -13.03 1.47
C ALA A 124 0.23 -13.31 2.85
N PHE A 125 -0.08 -12.25 3.61
CA PHE A 125 -0.93 -12.42 4.79
C PHE A 125 -2.28 -13.03 4.39
N PRO A 126 -2.88 -13.88 5.26
CA PRO A 126 -4.11 -14.62 4.94
C PRO A 126 -5.31 -13.74 4.56
N SER A 127 -5.35 -12.47 4.97
CA SER A 127 -6.40 -11.52 4.53
C SER A 127 -6.42 -11.31 3.00
N ALA A 128 -5.26 -11.29 2.34
CA ALA A 128 -5.18 -11.10 0.89
C ALA A 128 -5.70 -12.34 0.10
N THR A 129 -5.64 -13.52 0.71
CA THR A 129 -6.20 -14.75 0.11
C THR A 129 -7.72 -14.80 0.21
N ALA A 130 -8.31 -14.24 1.27
CA ALA A 130 -9.75 -14.16 1.44
C ALA A 130 -10.39 -13.22 0.38
N GLU A 131 -9.79 -12.04 0.14
CA GLU A 131 -10.26 -11.12 -0.91
C GLU A 131 -10.10 -11.70 -2.32
N HIS A 132 -8.96 -12.33 -2.65
CA HIS A 132 -8.80 -12.98 -3.96
C HIS A 132 -9.76 -14.16 -4.17
N ALA A 133 -10.06 -14.94 -3.12
CA ALA A 133 -11.03 -16.03 -3.19
C ALA A 133 -12.47 -15.52 -3.38
N GLU A 134 -12.81 -14.35 -2.81
CA GLU A 134 -14.09 -13.65 -3.02
C GLU A 134 -14.21 -13.14 -4.46
N GLN A 135 -13.17 -12.46 -4.96
CA GLN A 135 -13.10 -11.92 -6.32
C GLN A 135 -13.22 -13.01 -7.40
N THR A 136 -12.59 -14.17 -7.17
CA THR A 136 -12.66 -15.33 -8.08
C THR A 136 -14.05 -15.95 -8.07
N ARG A 137 -14.71 -16.05 -6.90
CA ARG A 137 -16.11 -16.53 -6.80
C ARG A 137 -17.08 -15.60 -7.52
N GLN A 138 -16.93 -14.29 -7.38
CA GLN A 138 -17.79 -13.32 -8.05
C GLN A 138 -17.64 -13.40 -9.58
N SER A 139 -16.41 -13.52 -10.07
CA SER A 139 -16.13 -13.65 -11.51
C SER A 139 -16.66 -14.95 -12.13
N ALA A 140 -16.80 -16.02 -11.32
CA ALA A 140 -17.38 -17.29 -11.74
C ALA A 140 -18.92 -17.30 -11.66
N HIS A 141 -19.55 -16.36 -10.95
CA HIS A 141 -21.00 -16.23 -10.88
C HIS A 141 -21.57 -15.38 -12.04
N ASP A 142 -20.75 -14.47 -12.56
CA ASP A 142 -21.12 -13.53 -13.64
C ASP A 142 -20.81 -14.07 -15.06
N ALA A 143 -20.46 -15.36 -15.20
CA ALA A 143 -20.15 -16.05 -16.45
C ALA A 143 -21.13 -17.22 -16.72
#